data_AF-A0AAN1UQN0-F1
#
_entry.id   AF-A0AAN1UQN0-F1
#
_cell.length_a   1.000
_cell.length_b   1.000
_cell.length_c   1.000
_cell.angle_alpha   90.00
_cell.angle_beta   90.00
_cell.angle_gamma   90.00
#
_symmetry.space_group_name_H-M   'P 1'
#
loop_
_entity.id
_entity.type
_entity.pdbx_description
1 polymer ?
#
loop_
_entity_poly.entity_id
_entity_poly.type
_entity_poly.pdbx_seq_one_letter_code
_entity_poly.pdbx_strand_id
1 'polypeptide(L)'
;MTEISRKTIQLATLCFSLYLIRLGFRTFGYDLLYHNLNDPYGISDLIEVALALIYLVSLGLCILHALWILLRHRDQGALGASALLALCALQWHSYEYLHHLAASLNIP
;
A
#
# COMPACT_ATOMS: atom_id res chain seq x y z
N MET A 1 -12.03 -22.97 6.12
CA MET A 1 -10.88 -22.04 5.95
C MET A 1 -9.84 -22.37 7.00
N THR A 2 -8.59 -22.64 6.61
CA THR A 2 -7.48 -22.81 7.56
C THR A 2 -7.15 -21.49 8.24
N GLU A 3 -6.60 -21.51 9.45
CA GLU A 3 -6.22 -20.29 10.18
C GLU A 3 -5.26 -19.40 9.38
N ILE A 4 -4.36 -20.04 8.62
CA ILE A 4 -3.42 -19.40 7.69
C ILE A 4 -4.19 -18.60 6.63
N SER A 5 -5.17 -19.22 5.97
CA SER A 5 -5.98 -18.55 4.93
C SER A 5 -6.72 -17.33 5.48
N ARG A 6 -7.27 -17.40 6.70
CA ARG A 6 -7.93 -16.26 7.34
C ARG A 6 -6.95 -15.10 7.62
N LYS A 7 -5.77 -15.40 8.17
CA LYS A 7 -4.72 -14.39 8.41
C LYS A 7 -4.25 -13.75 7.11
N THR A 8 -4.03 -14.55 6.07
CA THR A 8 -3.65 -14.05 4.73
C THR A 8 -4.69 -13.09 4.15
N ILE A 9 -5.99 -13.42 4.27
CA ILE A 9 -7.07 -12.54 3.80
C ILE A 9 -7.13 -11.25 4.63
N GLN A 10 -6.99 -11.32 5.95
CA GLN A 10 -6.97 -10.13 6.81
C GLN A 10 -5.81 -9.19 6.46
N LEU A 11 -4.61 -9.73 6.24
CA LEU A 11 -3.44 -8.97 5.79
C LEU A 11 -3.67 -8.36 4.40
N ALA A 12 -4.21 -9.14 3.46
CA ALA A 12 -4.52 -8.65 2.11
C ALA A 12 -5.53 -7.49 2.16
N THR A 13 -6.61 -7.64 2.92
CA THR A 13 -7.64 -6.61 3.10
C THR A 13 -7.06 -5.37 3.74
N LEU A 14 -6.27 -5.50 4.81
CA LEU A 14 -5.62 -4.37 5.47
C LEU A 14 -4.68 -3.61 4.51
N CYS A 15 -3.83 -4.33 3.78
CA CYS A 15 -2.90 -3.75 2.82
C CYS A 15 -3.64 -3.05 1.66
N PHE A 16 -4.72 -3.67 1.17
CA PHE A 16 -5.57 -3.10 0.12
C PHE A 16 -6.34 -1.86 0.58
N SER A 17 -6.92 -1.89 1.78
CA SER A 17 -7.59 -0.72 2.36
C SER A 17 -6.61 0.44 2.57
N LEU A 18 -5.41 0.17 3.09
CA LEU A 18 -4.37 1.20 3.25
C LEU A 18 -3.94 1.79 1.91
N TYR A 19 -3.79 0.95 0.89
CA TYR A 19 -3.50 1.42 -0.47
C TYR A 19 -4.59 2.36 -1.00
N LEU A 20 -5.87 2.00 -0.85
CA LEU A 20 -6.99 2.84 -1.26
C LEU A 20 -7.07 4.15 -0.47
N ILE A 21 -6.82 4.11 0.85
CA ILE A 21 -6.78 5.31 1.70
C ILE A 21 -5.67 6.25 1.23
N ARG A 22 -4.48 5.72 0.94
CA ARG A 22 -3.36 6.51 0.40
C ARG A 22 -3.68 7.11 -0.96
N LEU A 23 -4.31 6.33 -1.84
CA LEU A 23 -4.74 6.81 -3.16
C LEU A 23 -5.78 7.93 -3.02
N GLY A 24 -6.82 7.72 -2.21
CA GLY A 24 -7.87 8.71 -1.99
C GLY A 24 -7.37 9.97 -1.29
N PHE A 25 -6.42 9.83 -0.35
CA PHE A 25 -5.75 10.97 0.25
C PHE A 25 -4.97 11.76 -0.80
N ARG A 26 -4.17 11.11 -1.65
CA ARG A 26 -3.41 11.76 -2.73
C ARG A 26 -4.32 12.48 -3.73
N THR A 27 -5.45 11.89 -4.12
CA THR A 27 -6.32 12.44 -5.18
C THR A 27 -7.34 13.46 -4.67
N PHE A 28 -7.79 13.37 -3.42
CA PHE A 28 -8.86 14.23 -2.88
C PHE A 28 -8.46 14.94 -1.58
N GLY A 29 -7.71 14.27 -0.71
CA GLY A 29 -7.35 14.80 0.62
C GLY A 29 -6.20 15.80 0.61
N TYR A 30 -5.23 15.62 -0.29
CA TYR A 30 -4.03 16.45 -0.34
C TYR A 30 -4.38 17.91 -0.62
N ASP A 31 -5.12 18.18 -1.70
CA ASP A 31 -5.61 19.52 -2.07
C ASP A 31 -6.55 20.12 -1.00
N LEU A 32 -7.40 19.30 -0.38
CA LEU A 32 -8.34 19.78 0.64
C LEU A 32 -7.65 20.24 1.92
N LEU A 33 -6.56 19.55 2.31
CA LEU A 33 -5.76 19.89 3.50
C LEU A 33 -4.56 20.81 3.19
N TYR A 34 -4.25 21.05 1.91
CA TYR A 34 -3.18 21.97 1.51
C TYR A 34 -3.65 23.41 1.72
N HIS A 35 -3.55 23.88 2.95
CA HIS A 35 -3.74 25.29 3.28
C HIS A 35 -2.43 26.03 2.98
N ASN A 36 -2.51 26.96 2.03
CA ASN A 36 -1.62 28.13 1.89
C ASN A 36 -0.20 27.86 1.34
N LEU A 37 0.17 28.57 0.27
CA LEU A 37 1.50 28.49 -0.39
C LEU A 37 2.67 28.96 0.51
N ASN A 38 2.38 29.59 1.66
CA ASN A 38 3.38 30.20 2.54
C ASN A 38 3.67 29.40 3.83
N ASP A 39 2.98 28.28 4.06
CA ASP A 39 3.26 27.46 5.25
C ASP A 39 4.40 26.47 4.95
N PRO A 40 5.50 26.49 5.72
CA PRO A 40 6.76 25.82 5.35
C PRO A 40 6.66 24.29 5.30
N TYR A 41 5.62 23.69 5.88
CA TYR A 41 5.24 22.28 5.74
C TYR A 41 3.72 22.16 5.96
N GLY A 42 2.95 21.88 4.92
CA GLY A 42 1.52 21.64 5.04
C GLY A 42 1.23 20.35 5.83
N ILE A 43 0.18 20.35 6.65
CA ILE A 43 -0.29 19.17 7.39
C ILE A 43 -0.51 17.97 6.45
N SER A 44 -0.88 18.24 5.19
CA SER A 44 -1.00 17.23 4.13
C SER A 44 0.27 16.41 3.88
N ASP A 45 1.45 17.04 3.94
CA ASP A 45 2.72 16.37 3.65
C ASP A 45 3.09 15.38 4.76
N LEU A 46 2.87 15.79 6.02
CA LEU A 46 3.09 14.92 7.18
C LEU A 46 2.14 13.72 7.18
N ILE A 47 0.87 13.93 6.80
CA ILE A 47 -0.12 12.86 6.66
C ILE A 47 0.28 11.93 5.51
N GLU A 48 0.71 12.47 4.37
CA GLU A 48 1.15 11.66 3.24
C GLU A 48 2.33 10.75 3.60
N VAL A 49 3.35 11.29 4.27
CA VAL A 49 4.51 10.53 4.73
C VAL A 49 4.11 9.46 5.75
N ALA A 50 3.23 9.80 6.69
CA ALA A 50 2.73 8.84 7.68
C ALA A 50 1.96 7.68 7.02
N LEU A 51 1.06 7.97 6.08
CA LEU A 51 0.33 6.95 5.31
C LEU A 51 1.29 6.11 4.48
N ALA A 52 2.30 6.72 3.86
CA ALA A 52 3.33 5.99 3.11
C ALA A 52 4.10 5.01 4.00
N LEU A 53 4.51 5.43 5.20
CA LEU A 53 5.21 4.56 6.16
C LEU A 53 4.34 3.39 6.63
N ILE A 54 3.09 3.65 7.01
CA ILE A 54 2.16 2.60 7.46
C ILE A 54 1.90 1.58 6.34
N TYR A 55 1.75 2.07 5.10
CA TYR A 55 1.60 1.23 3.93
C TYR A 55 2.86 0.37 3.68
N LEU A 56 4.06 0.95 3.73
CA LEU A 56 5.32 0.22 3.52
C LEU A 56 5.52 -0.89 4.57
N VAL A 57 5.24 -0.59 5.85
CA VAL A 57 5.31 -1.59 6.93
C VAL A 57 4.31 -2.73 6.67
N SER A 58 3.08 -2.39 6.28
CA SER A 58 2.05 -3.39 5.99
C SER A 58 2.40 -4.25 4.77
N LEU A 59 2.92 -3.64 3.71
CA LEU A 59 3.40 -4.33 2.51
C LEU A 59 4.55 -5.30 2.86
N GLY A 60 5.50 -4.84 3.68
CA GLY A 60 6.59 -5.67 4.18
C GLY A 60 6.09 -6.87 4.98
N LEU A 61 5.10 -6.68 5.85
CA LEU A 61 4.46 -7.77 6.61
C LEU A 61 3.75 -8.76 5.68
N CYS A 62 3.07 -8.30 4.62
CA CYS A 62 2.46 -9.18 3.63
C CYS A 62 3.51 -10.04 2.89
N ILE A 63 4.63 -9.44 2.47
CA ILE A 63 5.72 -10.16 1.79
C ILE A 63 6.35 -11.18 2.73
N LEU A 64 6.68 -10.80 3.97
CA LEU A 64 7.23 -11.71 4.97
C LEU A 64 6.27 -12.86 5.28
N HIS A 65 4.97 -12.59 5.39
CA HIS A 65 3.96 -13.63 5.62
C HIS A 65 3.86 -14.60 4.43
N ALA A 66 3.87 -14.07 3.20
CA ALA A 66 3.88 -14.91 2.01
C ALA A 66 5.13 -15.79 1.91
N LEU A 67 6.32 -15.23 2.17
CA LEU A 67 7.58 -15.96 2.20
C LEU A 67 7.55 -17.07 3.27
N TRP A 68 7.04 -16.77 4.46
CA TRP A 68 6.88 -17.77 5.53
C TRP A 68 5.99 -18.94 5.09
N ILE A 69 4.86 -18.65 4.44
CA ILE A 69 3.95 -19.69 3.94
C ILE A 69 4.62 -20.52 2.83
N LEU A 70 5.32 -19.89 1.90
CA LEU A 70 6.02 -20.57 0.81
C LEU A 70 7.14 -21.49 1.33
N LEU A 71 7.85 -21.09 2.39
CA LEU A 71 8.93 -21.86 3.00
C LEU A 71 8.42 -22.99 3.91
N ARG A 72 7.34 -22.78 4.67
CA ARG A 72 6.88 -23.70 5.73
C ARG A 72 5.64 -24.52 5.37
N HIS A 73 4.77 -24.00 4.50
CA HIS A 73 3.44 -24.55 4.20
C HIS A 73 3.18 -24.59 2.69
N ARG A 74 4.19 -24.98 1.91
CA ARG A 74 4.15 -24.98 0.45
C ARG A 74 2.96 -25.77 -0.11
N ASP A 75 2.64 -26.93 0.47
CA ASP A 75 1.55 -27.80 -0.02
C ASP A 75 0.14 -27.29 0.30
N GLN A 76 -0.03 -26.40 1.30
CA GLN A 76 -1.35 -25.96 1.78
C GLN A 76 -1.62 -24.46 1.54
N GLY A 77 -0.59 -23.67 1.25
CA GLY A 77 -0.69 -22.20 1.22
C GLY A 77 0.02 -21.52 0.07
N ALA A 78 0.69 -22.24 -0.84
CA ALA A 78 1.45 -21.63 -1.93
C ALA A 78 0.58 -20.73 -2.84
N LEU A 79 -0.64 -21.15 -3.18
CA LEU A 79 -1.55 -20.35 -4.02
C LEU A 79 -1.97 -19.04 -3.33
N GLY A 80 -2.28 -19.10 -2.03
CA GLY A 80 -2.65 -17.89 -1.26
C GLY A 80 -1.48 -16.94 -1.09
N ALA A 81 -0.29 -17.47 -0.81
CA ALA A 81 0.95 -16.69 -0.72
C ALA A 81 1.34 -16.07 -2.07
N SER A 82 1.22 -16.80 -3.18
CA SER A 82 1.50 -16.26 -4.51
C SER A 82 0.50 -15.18 -4.91
N ALA A 83 -0.78 -15.35 -4.59
CA ALA A 83 -1.80 -14.32 -4.82
C ALA A 83 -1.52 -13.06 -3.98
N LEU A 84 -1.10 -13.21 -2.72
CA LEU A 84 -0.72 -12.09 -1.86
C LEU A 84 0.50 -11.34 -2.42
N LEU A 85 1.52 -12.06 -2.90
CA LEU A 85 2.68 -11.44 -3.56
C LEU A 85 2.31 -10.73 -4.85
N ALA A 86 1.47 -11.33 -5.68
CA ALA A 86 0.98 -10.69 -6.91
C ALA A 86 0.22 -9.39 -6.60
N LEU A 87 -0.63 -9.41 -5.56
CA LEU A 87 -1.34 -8.22 -5.09
C LEU A 87 -0.36 -7.14 -4.60
N CYS A 88 0.65 -7.49 -3.81
CA CYS A 88 1.69 -6.56 -3.36
C CYS A 88 2.45 -5.94 -4.55
N ALA A 89 2.83 -6.76 -5.54
CA ALA A 89 3.53 -6.31 -6.74
C ALA A 89 2.66 -5.36 -7.58
N LEU A 90 1.36 -5.69 -7.75
CA LEU A 90 0.43 -4.85 -8.48
C LEU A 90 0.23 -3.49 -7.79
N GLN A 91 0.09 -3.47 -6.46
CA GLN A 91 -0.04 -2.24 -5.70
C GLN A 91 1.21 -1.36 -5.79
N TRP A 92 2.40 -1.97 -5.67
CA TRP A 92 3.67 -1.26 -5.83
C TRP A 92 3.80 -0.63 -7.23
N HIS A 93 3.55 -1.43 -8.28
CA HIS A 93 3.69 -0.96 -9.65
C HIS A 93 2.66 0.11 -10.01
N SER A 94 1.42 -0.06 -9.54
CA SER A 94 0.36 0.93 -9.74
C SER A 94 0.71 2.26 -9.07
N TYR A 95 1.26 2.21 -7.84
CA TYR A 95 1.72 3.41 -7.15
C TYR A 95 2.85 4.11 -7.89
N GLU A 96 3.88 3.38 -8.33
CA GLU A 96 5.01 3.95 -9.08
C GLU A 96 4.54 4.62 -10.37
N TYR A 97 3.63 3.96 -11.10
CA TYR A 97 3.03 4.52 -12.31
C TYR A 97 2.27 5.81 -12.02
N LEU A 98 1.42 5.83 -10.98
CA LEU A 98 0.68 7.01 -10.57
C LEU A 98 1.60 8.14 -10.10
N HIS A 99 2.70 7.80 -9.42
CA HIS A 99 3.69 8.77 -8.95
C HIS A 99 4.42 9.41 -10.12
N HIS A 100 4.88 8.61 -11.10
CA HIS A 100 5.46 9.11 -12.34
C HIS A 100 4.47 9.91 -13.18
N LEU A 101 3.22 9.46 -13.28
CA LEU A 101 2.18 10.17 -14.01
C LEU A 101 1.92 11.54 -13.37
N ALA A 102 1.79 11.61 -12.04
CA ALA A 102 1.63 12.86 -11.31
C ALA A 102 2.84 13.80 -11.52
N ALA A 103 4.06 13.27 -11.50
CA ALA A 103 5.26 14.07 -11.79
C ALA A 103 5.29 14.58 -13.23
N SER A 104 4.80 13.79 -14.20
CA SER A 104 4.76 14.17 -15.62
C SER A 104 3.63 15.14 -15.97
N LEU A 105 2.51 15.09 -15.23
CA LEU A 105 1.37 15.98 -15.37
C LEU A 105 1.54 17.30 -14.60
N ASN A 106 2.54 17.38 -13.71
CA ASN A 106 2.98 18.63 -13.11
C ASN A 106 3.74 19.47 -14.16
N ILE A 107 3.01 19.86 -15.21
CA ILE A 107 3.44 20.82 -16.21
C ILE A 107 3.31 22.19 -15.55
N PRO A 108 4.39 23.00 -15.48
CA PRO A 108 4.37 24.33 -14.88
C PRO A 108 3.40 25.30 -15.57
#